data_AF-A0A0A2J322-F1
#
_entry.id   AF-A0A0A2J322-F1
#
_cell.length_a   1.000
_cell.length_b   1.000
_cell.length_c   1.000
_cell.angle_alpha   90.00
_cell.angle_beta   90.00
_cell.angle_gamma   90.00
#
_symmetry.space_group_name_H-M   'P 1'
#
loop_
_entity.id
_entity.type
_entity.pdbx_description
1 polymer ?
#
loop_
_entity_poly.entity_id
_entity_poly.type
_entity_poly.pdbx_seq_one_letter_code
_entity_poly.pdbx_strand_id
1 'polypeptide(L)'
;MADLKDVEAPQNTHSEDKDAAAFEMDDVKDPKLQNKRNETVMDAELLQLEEQVHSLPRSRFEMTLSNPVIFTYILVAFASMGGMLSGLDQSLISGASLYLPIDLGLSSADNSLVNAGMPLGAVFGALLSPANEYLGRRMAIIVSCILYTIGAALAAGAINFGMVFAGRFILGAGVGLEGGTVPVYIAECGEVLGYAIAAMFLSVEGNWRYILGSSLVFSTILFVGMLFLPESHRFLMHKGRVIEAYAVWKMICGFNDFEAKDEFLVMLQAVTAESQ
;
A
#
# COMPACT_ATOMS: atom_id res chain seq x y z
N MET A 1 69.19 56.09 46.35
CA MET A 1 69.47 54.66 46.60
C MET A 1 68.26 54.09 47.32
N ALA A 2 67.65 53.04 46.75
CA ALA A 2 66.40 52.32 47.14
C ALA A 2 65.09 53.13 47.03
N ASP A 3 63.94 52.62 46.57
CA ASP A 3 63.46 51.23 46.53
C ASP A 3 62.35 50.98 45.47
N LEU A 4 62.16 49.72 45.08
CA LEU A 4 61.24 49.17 44.06
C LEU A 4 59.90 48.70 44.65
N LYS A 5 58.79 48.83 43.88
CA LYS A 5 57.52 48.04 43.84
C LYS A 5 56.45 48.89 43.11
N ASP A 6 55.59 48.44 42.20
CA ASP A 6 54.91 47.15 41.99
C ASP A 6 54.60 46.90 40.50
N VAL A 7 54.45 45.62 40.15
CA VAL A 7 54.05 45.08 38.83
C VAL A 7 52.52 44.94 38.80
N GLU A 8 51.83 45.57 37.85
CA GLU A 8 50.40 45.32 37.58
C GLU A 8 50.20 44.04 36.77
N ALA A 9 49.34 43.15 37.27
CA ALA A 9 48.90 41.90 36.64
C ALA A 9 47.65 42.12 35.75
N PRO A 10 47.41 41.28 34.72
CA PRO A 10 46.45 41.54 33.66
C PRO A 10 44.99 41.39 34.10
N GLN A 11 44.10 42.19 33.48
CA GLN A 11 42.66 42.19 33.70
C GLN A 11 42.01 40.85 33.30
N ASN A 12 41.02 40.48 34.11
CA ASN A 12 40.35 39.18 34.18
C ASN A 12 39.32 39.04 33.03
N THR A 13 39.62 38.25 31.99
CA THR A 13 38.76 37.97 30.82
C THR A 13 37.72 36.86 31.07
N HIS A 14 37.33 36.60 32.33
CA HIS A 14 36.58 35.39 32.72
C HIS A 14 35.06 35.58 32.94
N SER A 15 34.49 36.76 32.68
CA SER A 15 33.04 37.02 32.86
C SER A 15 32.22 36.83 31.58
N GLU A 16 32.72 37.24 30.42
CA GLU A 16 31.94 37.19 29.16
C GLU A 16 31.69 35.76 28.66
N ASP A 17 32.66 34.85 28.81
CA ASP A 17 32.50 33.44 28.46
C ASP A 17 31.48 32.70 29.35
N LYS A 18 31.29 33.14 30.59
CA LYS A 18 30.33 32.52 31.51
C LYS A 18 28.90 32.91 31.21
N ASP A 19 28.67 34.16 30.80
CA ASP A 19 27.34 34.63 30.41
C ASP A 19 26.95 34.06 29.04
N ALA A 20 27.90 33.90 28.10
CA ALA A 20 27.67 33.21 26.84
C ALA A 20 27.41 31.70 27.04
N ALA A 21 28.18 31.02 27.88
CA ALA A 21 27.97 29.60 28.19
C ALA A 21 26.70 29.35 29.03
N ALA A 22 26.31 30.28 29.91
CA ALA A 22 25.06 30.20 30.67
C ALA A 22 23.85 30.46 29.76
N PHE A 23 23.95 31.39 28.81
CA PHE A 23 22.94 31.63 27.78
C PHE A 23 22.79 30.42 26.85
N GLU A 24 23.91 29.81 26.41
CA GLU A 24 23.89 28.56 25.65
C GLU A 24 23.34 27.36 26.47
N MET A 25 23.62 27.29 27.78
CA MET A 25 23.11 26.19 28.63
C MET A 25 21.64 26.35 29.04
N ASP A 26 21.10 27.56 29.15
CA ASP A 26 19.67 27.80 29.38
C ASP A 26 18.84 27.57 28.10
N ASP A 27 19.39 27.90 26.92
CA ASP A 27 18.80 27.58 25.62
C ASP A 27 18.68 26.06 25.36
N VAL A 28 19.56 25.25 25.96
CA VAL A 28 19.50 23.77 25.90
C VAL A 28 18.32 23.20 26.70
N LYS A 29 17.73 23.95 27.64
CA LYS A 29 16.61 23.48 28.47
C LYS A 29 15.24 23.98 28.02
N ASP A 30 15.17 24.96 27.12
CA ASP A 30 13.88 25.41 26.58
C ASP A 30 13.38 24.42 25.51
N PRO A 31 12.28 23.68 25.78
CA PRO A 31 11.76 22.70 24.84
C PRO A 31 11.36 23.29 23.47
N LYS A 32 11.08 24.60 23.40
CA LYS A 32 10.78 25.26 22.11
C LYS A 32 12.01 25.48 21.25
N LEU A 33 13.15 25.83 21.87
CA LEU A 33 14.41 25.99 21.15
C LEU A 33 14.97 24.64 20.69
N GLN A 34 14.85 23.61 21.53
CA GLN A 34 15.21 22.23 21.14
C GLN A 34 14.40 21.74 19.94
N ASN A 35 13.07 21.90 19.96
CA ASN A 35 12.23 21.51 18.82
C ASN A 35 12.61 22.27 17.54
N LYS A 36 12.88 23.57 17.65
CA LYS A 36 13.29 24.39 16.50
C LYS A 36 14.65 23.96 15.95
N ARG A 37 15.61 23.62 16.82
CA ARG A 37 16.91 23.07 16.42
C ARG A 37 16.78 21.71 15.76
N ASN A 38 15.97 20.81 16.33
CA ASN A 38 15.69 19.51 15.76
C ASN A 38 15.05 19.65 14.37
N GLU A 39 14.06 20.54 14.24
CA GLU A 39 13.40 20.82 12.96
C GLU A 39 14.41 21.30 11.90
N THR A 40 15.33 22.20 12.25
CA THR A 40 16.36 22.66 11.29
C THR A 40 17.34 21.56 10.87
N VAL A 41 17.64 20.62 11.76
CA VAL A 41 18.50 19.46 11.45
C VAL A 41 17.75 18.49 10.52
N MET A 42 16.49 18.22 10.81
CA MET A 42 15.61 17.39 9.99
C MET A 42 15.46 17.98 8.58
N ASP A 43 15.26 19.30 8.47
CA ASP A 43 15.17 19.99 7.19
C ASP A 43 16.47 19.89 6.38
N ALA A 44 17.63 20.00 7.02
CA ALA A 44 18.91 19.84 6.35
C ALA A 44 19.10 18.41 5.79
N GLU A 45 18.68 17.39 6.54
CA GLU A 45 18.74 15.99 6.11
C GLU A 45 17.76 15.69 4.96
N LEU A 46 16.53 16.24 5.03
CA LEU A 46 15.54 16.12 3.96
C LEU A 46 15.96 16.84 2.67
N LEU A 47 16.67 17.97 2.79
CA LEU A 47 17.23 18.70 1.63
C LEU A 47 18.29 17.88 0.90
N GLN A 48 19.13 17.13 1.63
CA GLN A 48 20.11 16.23 1.02
C GLN A 48 19.41 15.10 0.24
N LEU A 49 18.36 14.52 0.82
CA LEU A 49 17.56 13.50 0.14
C LEU A 49 16.85 14.09 -1.09
N GLU A 50 16.33 15.31 -1.01
CA GLU A 50 15.69 15.99 -2.15
C GLU A 50 16.67 16.22 -3.30
N GLU A 51 17.91 16.64 -3.00
CA GLU A 51 18.97 16.79 -4.01
C GLU A 51 19.30 15.43 -4.68
N GLN A 52 19.36 14.36 -3.89
CA GLN A 52 19.57 13.00 -4.40
C GLN A 52 18.41 12.53 -5.29
N VAL A 53 17.16 12.81 -4.93
CA VAL A 53 15.98 12.52 -5.78
C VAL A 53 16.09 13.26 -7.11
N HIS A 54 16.46 14.54 -7.09
CA HIS A 54 16.62 15.35 -8.31
C HIS A 54 17.69 14.83 -9.27
N SER A 55 18.68 14.09 -8.75
CA SER A 55 19.75 13.47 -9.54
C SER A 55 19.34 12.15 -10.21
N LEU A 56 18.27 11.50 -9.75
CA LEU A 56 17.81 10.24 -10.33
C LEU A 56 17.08 10.47 -11.67
N PRO A 57 17.25 9.58 -12.66
CA PRO A 57 16.41 9.62 -13.85
C PRO A 57 14.95 9.43 -13.42
N ARG A 58 14.08 10.41 -13.71
CA ARG A 58 12.65 10.35 -13.40
C ARG A 58 12.09 8.98 -13.82
N SER A 59 11.71 8.17 -12.83
CA SER A 59 11.17 6.84 -13.08
C SER A 59 9.81 6.92 -13.77
N ARG A 60 9.49 5.88 -14.55
CA ARG A 60 8.51 5.84 -15.63
C ARG A 60 7.03 5.98 -15.18
N PHE A 61 6.73 6.08 -13.88
CA PHE A 61 5.35 6.00 -13.35
C PHE A 61 5.11 6.84 -12.10
N GLU A 62 5.56 8.09 -12.07
CA GLU A 62 4.97 9.08 -11.17
C GLU A 62 3.83 9.77 -11.90
N MET A 63 2.58 9.34 -11.66
CA MET A 63 1.49 10.31 -11.75
C MET A 63 1.74 11.30 -10.63
N THR A 64 2.51 12.35 -10.91
CA THR A 64 2.73 13.46 -9.99
C THR A 64 1.42 14.24 -9.90
N LEU A 65 0.43 13.68 -9.19
CA LEU A 65 -0.72 14.46 -8.78
C LEU A 65 -0.19 15.48 -7.79
N SER A 66 -0.23 16.77 -8.16
CA SER A 66 0.33 17.86 -7.35
C SER A 66 -0.34 18.01 -5.98
N ASN A 67 -1.43 17.30 -5.71
CA ASN A 67 -2.16 17.37 -4.44
C ASN A 67 -2.09 16.04 -3.67
N PRO A 68 -1.40 16.00 -2.51
CA PRO A 68 -1.20 14.78 -1.71
C PRO A 68 -2.50 14.19 -1.16
N VAL A 69 -3.50 15.05 -0.90
CA VAL A 69 -4.82 14.62 -0.40
C VAL A 69 -5.58 13.84 -1.48
N ILE A 70 -5.60 14.37 -2.72
CA ILE A 70 -6.26 13.71 -3.85
C ILE A 70 -5.58 12.37 -4.16
N PHE A 71 -4.25 12.35 -4.12
CA PHE A 71 -3.47 11.14 -4.32
C PHE A 71 -3.80 10.07 -3.27
N THR A 72 -3.89 10.47 -1.99
CA THR A 72 -4.29 9.58 -0.89
C THR A 72 -5.70 9.03 -1.09
N TYR A 73 -6.67 9.85 -1.50
CA TYR A 73 -8.02 9.37 -1.82
C TYR A 73 -8.02 8.34 -2.96
N ILE A 74 -7.22 8.55 -4.00
CA ILE A 74 -7.09 7.60 -5.11
C ILE A 74 -6.48 6.28 -4.64
N LEU A 75 -5.42 6.33 -3.83
CA LEU A 75 -4.82 5.14 -3.22
C LEU A 75 -5.83 4.36 -2.37
N VAL A 76 -6.59 5.04 -1.52
CA VAL A 76 -7.63 4.42 -0.67
C VAL A 76 -8.74 3.83 -1.54
N ALA A 77 -9.17 4.50 -2.61
CA ALA A 77 -10.17 3.98 -3.52
C ALA A 77 -9.72 2.67 -4.19
N PHE A 78 -8.50 2.63 -4.74
CA PHE A 78 -7.96 1.41 -5.35
C PHE A 78 -7.70 0.29 -4.33
N ALA A 79 -7.20 0.61 -3.14
CA ALA A 79 -7.06 -0.36 -2.05
C ALA A 79 -8.42 -0.94 -1.62
N SER A 80 -9.46 -0.11 -1.60
CA SER A 80 -10.83 -0.54 -1.28
C SER A 80 -11.42 -1.41 -2.39
N MET A 81 -11.11 -1.13 -3.66
CA MET A 81 -11.59 -1.92 -4.79
C MET A 81 -11.12 -3.38 -4.74
N GLY A 82 -9.92 -3.66 -4.22
CA GLY A 82 -9.43 -5.03 -4.03
C GLY A 82 -10.33 -5.86 -3.10
N GLY A 83 -10.66 -5.32 -1.93
CA GLY A 83 -11.60 -5.95 -0.99
C GLY A 83 -13.02 -6.08 -1.55
N MET A 84 -13.48 -5.06 -2.28
CA MET A 84 -14.78 -5.08 -2.96
C MET A 84 -14.86 -6.20 -4.00
N LEU A 85 -13.79 -6.45 -4.74
CA LEU A 85 -13.74 -7.45 -5.80
C LEU A 85 -14.04 -8.86 -5.25
N SER A 86 -13.48 -9.21 -4.09
CA SER A 86 -13.78 -10.46 -3.39
C SER A 86 -15.27 -10.61 -3.05
N GLY A 87 -15.89 -9.56 -2.51
CA GLY A 87 -17.33 -9.55 -2.20
C GLY A 87 -18.24 -9.62 -3.43
N LEU A 88 -17.81 -8.98 -4.53
CA LEU A 88 -18.48 -9.09 -5.82
C LEU A 88 -18.51 -10.54 -6.31
N ASP A 89 -17.40 -11.27 -6.31
CA ASP A 89 -17.40 -12.65 -6.81
C ASP A 89 -18.24 -13.62 -5.95
N GLN A 90 -18.29 -13.40 -4.63
CA GLN A 90 -19.10 -14.20 -3.72
C GLN A 90 -20.62 -14.06 -3.98
N SER A 91 -21.07 -12.87 -4.36
CA SER A 91 -22.47 -12.64 -4.76
C SER A 91 -22.75 -13.08 -6.20
N LEU A 92 -21.79 -12.89 -7.11
CA LEU A 92 -21.92 -13.34 -8.51
C LEU A 92 -22.00 -14.87 -8.61
N ILE A 93 -21.24 -15.64 -7.82
CA ILE A 93 -21.38 -17.10 -7.79
C ILE A 93 -22.75 -17.52 -7.27
N SER A 94 -23.24 -16.84 -6.23
CA SER A 94 -24.55 -17.13 -5.67
C SER A 94 -25.65 -16.95 -6.73
N GLY A 95 -25.59 -15.86 -7.51
CA GLY A 95 -26.49 -15.63 -8.64
C GLY A 95 -26.30 -16.61 -9.81
N ALA A 96 -25.05 -16.94 -10.16
CA ALA A 96 -24.73 -17.86 -11.26
C ALA A 96 -25.12 -19.31 -10.94
N SER A 97 -25.02 -19.73 -9.67
CA SER A 97 -25.29 -21.09 -9.20
C SER A 97 -26.74 -21.55 -9.42
N LEU A 98 -27.65 -20.61 -9.71
CA LEU A 98 -29.05 -20.88 -10.00
C LEU A 98 -29.26 -21.48 -11.41
N TYR A 99 -28.38 -21.14 -12.36
CA TYR A 99 -28.50 -21.55 -13.77
C TYR A 99 -27.33 -22.42 -14.24
N LEU A 100 -26.13 -22.16 -13.71
CA LEU A 100 -24.89 -22.84 -14.09
C LEU A 100 -24.98 -24.39 -14.02
N PRO A 101 -25.57 -25.01 -12.97
CA PRO A 101 -25.68 -26.46 -12.91
C PRO A 101 -26.60 -27.05 -13.98
N ILE A 102 -27.64 -26.31 -14.36
CA ILE A 102 -28.63 -26.74 -15.36
C ILE A 102 -27.98 -26.75 -16.75
N ASP A 103 -27.29 -25.65 -17.10
CA ASP A 103 -26.68 -25.45 -18.42
C ASP A 103 -25.49 -26.39 -18.67
N LEU A 104 -24.73 -26.72 -17.63
CA LEU A 104 -23.55 -27.59 -17.73
C LEU A 104 -23.85 -29.06 -17.35
N GLY A 105 -25.09 -29.38 -16.95
CA GLY A 105 -25.48 -30.71 -16.51
C GLY A 105 -24.72 -31.18 -15.25
N LEU A 106 -24.44 -30.27 -14.32
CA LEU A 106 -23.67 -30.57 -13.11
C LEU A 106 -24.52 -31.31 -12.07
N SER A 107 -23.90 -32.28 -11.39
CA SER A 107 -24.50 -32.85 -10.18
C SER A 107 -24.48 -31.85 -9.02
N SER A 108 -25.27 -32.11 -7.99
CA SER A 108 -25.24 -31.32 -6.74
C SER A 108 -23.88 -31.39 -6.04
N ALA A 109 -23.15 -32.51 -6.18
CA ALA A 109 -21.78 -32.62 -5.69
C ALA A 109 -20.82 -31.71 -6.48
N ASP A 110 -20.94 -31.68 -7.80
CA ASP A 110 -20.11 -30.83 -8.67
C ASP A 110 -20.35 -29.35 -8.39
N ASN A 111 -21.61 -28.92 -8.24
CA ASN A 111 -21.94 -27.53 -7.90
C ASN A 111 -21.39 -27.13 -6.51
N SER A 112 -21.46 -28.05 -5.54
CA SER A 112 -20.86 -27.82 -4.22
C SER A 112 -19.35 -27.65 -4.31
N LEU A 113 -18.69 -28.45 -5.15
CA LEU A 113 -17.25 -28.38 -5.37
C LEU A 113 -16.84 -27.12 -6.14
N VAL A 114 -17.64 -26.67 -7.11
CA VAL A 114 -17.49 -25.36 -7.77
C VAL A 114 -17.51 -24.22 -6.75
N ASN A 115 -18.49 -24.22 -5.83
CA ASN A 115 -18.59 -23.21 -4.77
C ASN A 115 -17.41 -23.28 -3.78
N ALA A 116 -16.95 -24.50 -3.47
CA ALA A 116 -15.77 -24.72 -2.61
C ALA A 116 -14.44 -24.40 -3.31
N GLY A 117 -14.39 -24.29 -4.64
CA GLY A 117 -13.16 -24.04 -5.39
C GLY A 117 -12.47 -22.74 -4.99
N MET A 118 -13.25 -21.69 -4.73
CA MET A 118 -12.71 -20.39 -4.29
C MET A 118 -12.04 -20.44 -2.91
N PRO A 119 -12.68 -20.91 -1.82
CA PRO A 119 -12.00 -20.99 -0.53
C PRO A 119 -10.80 -21.96 -0.56
N LEU A 120 -10.87 -23.06 -1.33
CA LEU A 120 -9.71 -23.94 -1.54
C LEU A 120 -8.54 -23.22 -2.22
N GLY A 121 -8.83 -22.44 -3.26
CA GLY A 121 -7.85 -21.58 -3.91
C GLY A 121 -7.29 -20.53 -2.96
N ALA A 122 -8.12 -19.93 -2.11
CA ALA A 122 -7.70 -18.90 -1.15
C ALA A 122 -6.71 -19.45 -0.12
N VAL A 123 -6.93 -20.67 0.38
CA VAL A 123 -5.94 -21.35 1.23
C VAL A 123 -4.62 -21.53 0.49
N PHE A 124 -4.67 -21.95 -0.77
CA PHE A 124 -3.47 -22.10 -1.59
C PHE A 124 -2.75 -20.76 -1.83
N GLY A 125 -3.48 -19.70 -2.16
CA GLY A 125 -2.93 -18.35 -2.33
C GLY A 125 -2.31 -17.80 -1.04
N ALA A 126 -2.94 -18.05 0.10
CA ALA A 126 -2.41 -17.62 1.40
C ALA A 126 -1.08 -18.30 1.74
N LEU A 127 -0.86 -19.56 1.34
CA LEU A 127 0.43 -20.24 1.49
C LEU A 127 1.54 -19.61 0.65
N LEU A 128 1.18 -18.93 -0.44
CA LEU A 128 2.12 -18.18 -1.28
C LEU A 128 2.33 -16.74 -0.79
N SER A 129 1.57 -16.27 0.19
CA SER A 129 1.66 -14.92 0.74
C SER A 129 3.04 -14.52 1.28
N PRO A 130 3.90 -15.41 1.83
CA PRO A 130 5.28 -15.06 2.16
C PRO A 130 6.09 -14.54 0.96
N ALA A 131 5.73 -14.89 -0.28
CA ALA A 131 6.34 -14.32 -1.48
C ALA A 131 6.13 -12.80 -1.62
N ASN A 132 5.08 -12.26 -1.00
CA ASN A 132 4.76 -10.84 -1.03
C ASN A 132 5.83 -9.97 -0.33
N GLU A 133 6.55 -10.52 0.64
CA GLU A 133 7.69 -9.85 1.31
C GLU A 133 8.92 -9.72 0.39
N TYR A 134 9.01 -10.58 -0.63
CA TYR A 134 10.09 -10.54 -1.62
C TYR A 134 9.73 -9.64 -2.80
N LEU A 135 8.48 -9.73 -3.28
CA LEU A 135 8.02 -9.08 -4.51
C LEU A 135 7.48 -7.65 -4.31
N GLY A 136 7.04 -7.31 -3.09
CA GLY A 136 6.38 -6.03 -2.79
C GLY A 136 4.86 -6.12 -2.87
N ARG A 137 4.19 -5.19 -2.19
CA ARG A 137 2.73 -5.18 -2.05
C ARG A 137 2.05 -4.86 -3.37
N ARG A 138 2.62 -3.92 -4.16
CA ARG A 138 2.09 -3.57 -5.48
C ARG A 138 2.11 -4.77 -6.42
N MET A 139 3.23 -5.51 -6.47
CA MET A 139 3.37 -6.66 -7.35
C MET A 139 2.48 -7.82 -6.92
N ALA A 140 2.29 -8.03 -5.61
CA ALA A 140 1.33 -8.99 -5.09
C ALA A 140 -0.10 -8.72 -5.58
N ILE A 141 -0.55 -7.46 -5.51
CA ILE A 141 -1.88 -7.06 -5.99
C ILE A 141 -1.98 -7.20 -7.52
N ILE A 142 -0.93 -6.84 -8.28
CA ILE A 142 -0.92 -7.03 -9.74
C ILE A 142 -1.05 -8.51 -10.11
N VAL A 143 -0.31 -9.39 -9.44
CA VAL A 143 -0.40 -10.84 -9.64
C VAL A 143 -1.80 -11.36 -9.26
N SER A 144 -2.35 -10.90 -8.13
CA SER A 144 -3.73 -11.19 -7.73
C SER A 144 -4.71 -10.78 -8.82
N CYS A 145 -4.60 -9.57 -9.36
CA CYS A 145 -5.46 -9.08 -10.44
C CYS A 145 -5.35 -9.94 -11.70
N ILE A 146 -4.14 -10.38 -12.09
CA ILE A 146 -3.95 -11.27 -13.24
C ILE A 146 -4.66 -12.61 -13.01
N LEU A 147 -4.48 -13.21 -11.83
CA LEU A 147 -5.18 -14.44 -11.46
C LEU A 147 -6.69 -14.21 -11.47
N TYR A 148 -7.15 -13.07 -10.96
CA TYR A 148 -8.56 -12.72 -10.93
C TYR A 148 -9.15 -12.64 -12.34
N THR A 149 -8.49 -11.93 -13.24
CA THR A 149 -8.91 -11.77 -14.63
C THR A 149 -8.91 -13.11 -15.37
N ILE A 150 -7.87 -13.94 -15.20
CA ILE A 150 -7.79 -15.27 -15.83
C ILE A 150 -8.89 -16.19 -15.29
N GLY A 151 -9.06 -16.23 -13.96
CA GLY A 151 -10.06 -17.08 -13.31
C GLY A 151 -11.49 -16.68 -13.69
N ALA A 152 -11.79 -15.37 -13.71
CA ALA A 152 -13.06 -14.83 -14.16
C ALA A 152 -13.34 -15.14 -15.63
N ALA A 153 -12.36 -14.97 -16.52
CA ALA A 153 -12.48 -15.29 -17.94
C ALA A 153 -12.75 -16.79 -18.15
N LEU A 154 -12.03 -17.64 -17.41
CA LEU A 154 -12.19 -19.09 -17.48
C LEU A 154 -13.57 -19.52 -16.97
N ALA A 155 -14.04 -18.91 -15.87
CA ALA A 155 -15.35 -19.18 -15.30
C ALA A 155 -16.49 -18.72 -16.21
N ALA A 156 -16.39 -17.52 -16.80
CA ALA A 156 -17.39 -17.00 -17.75
C ALA A 156 -17.43 -17.80 -19.06
N GLY A 157 -16.27 -18.23 -19.54
CA GLY A 157 -16.11 -19.04 -20.76
C GLY A 157 -16.30 -20.54 -20.56
N ALA A 158 -16.62 -21.00 -19.36
CA ALA A 158 -16.61 -22.42 -19.05
C ALA A 158 -17.65 -23.22 -19.85
N ILE A 159 -17.29 -24.44 -20.27
CA ILE A 159 -18.20 -25.36 -20.99
C ILE A 159 -18.35 -26.71 -20.28
N ASN A 160 -17.67 -26.89 -19.15
CA ASN A 160 -17.73 -28.10 -18.35
C ASN A 160 -17.36 -27.79 -16.88
N PHE A 161 -17.62 -28.75 -15.99
CA PHE A 161 -17.27 -28.69 -14.58
C PHE A 161 -15.80 -28.27 -14.33
N GLY A 162 -14.86 -28.92 -15.01
CA GLY A 162 -13.43 -28.71 -14.78
C GLY A 162 -12.99 -27.28 -15.05
N MET A 163 -13.54 -26.64 -16.09
CA MET A 163 -13.25 -25.23 -16.40
C MET A 163 -13.82 -24.28 -15.35
N VAL A 164 -15.07 -24.49 -14.91
CA VAL A 164 -15.65 -23.64 -13.85
C VAL A 164 -14.86 -23.81 -12.55
N PHE A 165 -14.55 -25.04 -12.16
CA PHE A 165 -13.80 -25.33 -10.94
C PHE A 165 -12.38 -24.75 -11.01
N ALA A 166 -11.67 -24.91 -12.13
CA ALA A 166 -10.35 -24.31 -12.32
C ALA A 166 -10.41 -22.79 -12.25
N GLY A 167 -11.43 -22.16 -12.87
CA GLY A 167 -11.65 -20.72 -12.78
C GLY A 167 -11.84 -20.25 -11.34
N ARG A 168 -12.69 -20.97 -10.58
CA ARG A 168 -12.94 -20.73 -9.16
C ARG A 168 -11.69 -20.87 -8.29
N PHE A 169 -10.90 -21.91 -8.54
CA PHE A 169 -9.66 -22.14 -7.81
C PHE A 169 -8.63 -21.04 -8.08
N ILE A 170 -8.49 -20.61 -9.34
CA ILE A 170 -7.58 -19.53 -9.73
C ILE A 170 -8.02 -18.18 -9.12
N LEU A 171 -9.32 -17.87 -9.17
CA LEU A 171 -9.90 -16.70 -8.48
C LEU A 171 -9.55 -16.71 -6.99
N GLY A 172 -9.77 -17.85 -6.34
CA GLY A 172 -9.43 -18.06 -4.94
C GLY A 172 -7.96 -17.81 -4.65
N ALA A 173 -7.04 -18.33 -5.48
CA ALA A 173 -5.61 -18.13 -5.31
C ALA A 173 -5.21 -16.65 -5.35
N GLY A 174 -5.86 -15.83 -6.18
CA GLY A 174 -5.70 -14.38 -6.19
C GLY A 174 -6.13 -13.75 -4.86
N VAL A 175 -7.33 -14.08 -4.38
CA VAL A 175 -7.87 -13.59 -3.09
C VAL A 175 -6.96 -13.96 -1.91
N GLY A 176 -6.42 -15.19 -1.90
CA GLY A 176 -5.53 -15.67 -0.86
C GLY A 176 -4.21 -14.88 -0.77
N LEU A 177 -3.69 -14.40 -1.90
CA LEU A 177 -2.50 -13.55 -1.93
C LEU A 177 -2.76 -12.15 -1.35
N GLU A 178 -4.01 -11.70 -1.31
CA GLU A 178 -4.42 -10.35 -0.90
C GLU A 178 -4.80 -10.24 0.60
N GLY A 179 -4.65 -11.32 1.37
CA GLY A 179 -5.21 -11.49 2.71
C GLY A 179 -5.07 -10.31 3.70
N GLY A 180 -6.22 -9.77 4.12
CA GLY A 180 -6.37 -8.79 5.21
C GLY A 180 -7.82 -8.69 5.71
N THR A 181 -8.03 -8.12 6.91
CA THR A 181 -9.33 -7.97 7.58
C THR A 181 -10.07 -6.66 7.28
N VAL A 182 -9.36 -5.58 6.95
CA VAL A 182 -9.95 -4.30 6.48
C VAL A 182 -10.83 -4.48 5.22
N PRO A 183 -10.51 -5.41 4.29
CA PRO A 183 -11.39 -5.81 3.19
C PRO A 183 -12.78 -6.32 3.59
N VAL A 184 -13.02 -6.82 4.80
CA VAL A 184 -14.27 -7.56 5.09
C VAL A 184 -15.50 -6.66 4.99
N TYR A 185 -15.49 -5.49 5.62
CA TYR A 185 -16.59 -4.54 5.52
C TYR A 185 -16.80 -4.02 4.08
N ILE A 186 -15.70 -3.79 3.37
CA ILE A 186 -15.73 -3.32 1.98
C ILE A 186 -16.23 -4.45 1.05
N ALA A 187 -15.92 -5.70 1.38
CA ALA A 187 -16.42 -6.88 0.68
C ALA A 187 -17.94 -7.04 0.87
N GLU A 188 -18.46 -6.83 2.08
CA GLU A 188 -19.92 -6.85 2.33
C GLU A 188 -20.64 -5.78 1.48
N CYS A 189 -20.05 -4.59 1.35
CA CYS A 189 -20.57 -3.55 0.45
C CYS A 189 -20.49 -3.99 -1.03
N GLY A 190 -19.42 -4.68 -1.42
CA GLY A 190 -19.27 -5.29 -2.74
C GLY A 190 -20.31 -6.38 -3.02
N GLU A 191 -20.73 -7.12 -2.00
CA GLU A 191 -21.73 -8.19 -2.13
C GLU A 191 -23.08 -7.64 -2.60
N VAL A 192 -23.51 -6.51 -2.03
CA VAL A 192 -24.76 -5.83 -2.44
C VAL A 192 -24.69 -5.42 -3.92
N LEU A 193 -23.57 -4.86 -4.35
CA LEU A 193 -23.35 -4.48 -5.74
C LEU A 193 -23.36 -5.70 -6.67
N GLY A 194 -22.76 -6.81 -6.27
CA GLY A 194 -22.70 -8.02 -7.08
C GLY A 194 -24.05 -8.71 -7.21
N TYR A 195 -24.90 -8.68 -6.18
CA TYR A 195 -26.30 -9.10 -6.31
C TYR A 195 -27.09 -8.22 -7.29
N ALA A 196 -26.89 -6.89 -7.26
CA ALA A 196 -27.51 -5.99 -8.22
C ALA A 196 -27.06 -6.33 -9.66
N ILE A 197 -25.77 -6.61 -9.87
CA ILE A 197 -25.24 -7.04 -11.17
C ILE A 197 -25.82 -8.38 -11.59
N ALA A 198 -25.87 -9.36 -10.69
CA ALA A 198 -26.50 -10.65 -10.98
C ALA A 198 -27.96 -10.48 -11.42
N ALA A 199 -28.71 -9.62 -10.70
CA ALA A 199 -30.10 -9.30 -11.00
C ALA A 199 -30.28 -8.67 -12.40
N MET A 200 -29.36 -7.79 -12.84
CA MET A 200 -29.42 -7.16 -14.16
C MET A 200 -29.35 -8.17 -15.31
N PHE A 201 -28.64 -9.29 -15.13
CA PHE A 201 -28.44 -10.28 -16.18
C PHE A 201 -29.43 -11.46 -16.13
N LEU A 202 -30.31 -11.55 -15.13
CA LEU A 202 -31.21 -12.71 -14.97
C LEU A 202 -32.09 -13.01 -16.19
N SER A 203 -32.50 -11.99 -16.93
CA SER A 203 -33.39 -12.11 -18.10
C SER A 203 -32.67 -12.45 -19.41
N VAL A 204 -31.34 -12.55 -19.41
CA VAL A 204 -30.53 -12.81 -20.61
C VAL A 204 -30.29 -14.31 -20.80
N GLU A 205 -30.34 -14.81 -22.03
CA GLU A 205 -30.00 -16.21 -22.32
C GLU A 205 -28.49 -16.46 -22.12
N GLY A 206 -28.12 -17.53 -21.41
CA GLY A 206 -26.74 -17.75 -20.96
C GLY A 206 -26.27 -16.77 -19.87
N ASN A 207 -27.23 -16.14 -19.18
CA ASN A 207 -27.11 -15.26 -18.01
C ASN A 207 -25.91 -15.55 -17.09
N TRP A 208 -25.70 -16.78 -16.62
CA TRP A 208 -24.61 -17.06 -15.66
C TRP A 208 -23.22 -16.72 -16.21
N ARG A 209 -23.00 -16.80 -17.53
CA ARG A 209 -21.74 -16.40 -18.16
C ARG A 209 -21.48 -14.90 -18.04
N TYR A 210 -22.52 -14.09 -18.23
CA TYR A 210 -22.45 -12.64 -18.09
C TYR A 210 -22.34 -12.21 -16.62
N ILE A 211 -23.04 -12.91 -15.73
CA ILE A 211 -22.92 -12.72 -14.28
C ILE A 211 -21.46 -12.93 -13.86
N LEU A 212 -20.86 -14.09 -14.17
CA LEU A 212 -19.46 -14.36 -13.84
C LEU A 212 -18.49 -13.44 -14.58
N GLY A 213 -18.75 -13.17 -15.86
CA GLY A 213 -17.92 -12.32 -16.71
C GLY A 213 -17.91 -10.84 -16.30
N SER A 214 -18.92 -10.35 -15.58
CA SER A 214 -18.95 -8.96 -15.11
C SER A 214 -17.78 -8.61 -14.19
N SER A 215 -17.24 -9.58 -13.44
CA SER A 215 -16.05 -9.42 -12.59
C SER A 215 -14.78 -9.06 -13.38
N LEU A 216 -14.72 -9.39 -14.68
CA LEU A 216 -13.63 -9.00 -15.57
C LEU A 216 -13.50 -7.47 -15.67
N VAL A 217 -14.62 -6.76 -15.68
CA VAL A 217 -14.62 -5.31 -15.80
C VAL A 217 -13.94 -4.69 -14.58
N PHE A 218 -14.34 -5.10 -13.38
CA PHE A 218 -13.79 -4.58 -12.12
C PHE A 218 -12.32 -4.95 -11.91
N SER A 219 -11.96 -6.21 -12.17
CA SER A 219 -10.57 -6.66 -12.07
C SER A 219 -9.65 -5.96 -13.08
N THR A 220 -10.12 -5.71 -14.31
CA THR A 220 -9.34 -4.99 -15.32
C THR A 220 -9.13 -3.53 -14.93
N ILE A 221 -10.15 -2.85 -14.39
CA ILE A 221 -10.01 -1.46 -13.92
C ILE A 221 -8.98 -1.39 -12.78
N LEU A 222 -9.07 -2.31 -11.82
CA LEU A 222 -8.10 -2.39 -10.72
C LEU A 222 -6.69 -2.70 -11.23
N PHE A 223 -6.54 -3.67 -12.13
CA PHE A 223 -5.26 -4.04 -12.75
C PHE A 223 -4.61 -2.82 -13.42
N VAL A 224 -5.35 -2.12 -14.29
CA VAL A 224 -4.85 -0.94 -14.99
C VAL A 224 -4.47 0.16 -13.99
N GLY A 225 -5.29 0.39 -12.96
CA GLY A 225 -4.98 1.36 -11.90
C GLY A 225 -3.69 1.05 -11.15
N MET A 226 -3.47 -0.21 -10.77
CA MET A 226 -2.28 -0.66 -10.04
C MET A 226 -0.98 -0.53 -10.85
N LEU A 227 -1.06 -0.48 -12.19
CA LEU A 227 0.10 -0.18 -13.03
C LEU A 227 0.64 1.24 -12.83
N PHE A 228 -0.19 2.18 -12.37
CA PHE A 228 0.21 3.58 -12.18
C PHE A 228 0.46 3.97 -10.71
N LEU A 229 0.13 3.10 -9.76
CA LEU A 229 0.35 3.36 -8.34
C LEU A 229 1.79 3.03 -7.91
N PRO A 230 2.42 3.83 -7.03
CA PRO A 230 3.75 3.55 -6.53
C PRO A 230 3.74 2.38 -5.54
N GLU A 231 4.91 1.81 -5.29
CA GLU A 231 5.11 0.80 -4.25
C GLU A 231 5.06 1.45 -2.86
N SER A 232 4.75 0.66 -1.83
CA SER A 232 4.71 1.16 -0.44
C SER A 232 6.06 1.74 0.00
N HIS A 233 6.05 2.96 0.57
CA HIS A 233 7.25 3.59 1.14
C HIS A 233 7.93 2.70 2.19
N ARG A 234 7.16 1.99 3.03
CA ARG A 234 7.72 1.05 4.04
C ARG A 234 8.46 -0.11 3.39
N PHE A 235 7.91 -0.66 2.31
CA PHE A 235 8.57 -1.73 1.57
C PHE A 235 9.88 -1.24 0.93
N LEU A 236 9.85 -0.05 0.32
CA LEU A 236 11.03 0.57 -0.27
C LEU A 236 12.11 0.84 0.78
N MET A 237 11.72 1.33 1.97
CA MET A 237 12.62 1.51 3.11
C MET A 237 13.28 0.19 3.53
N HIS A 238 12.50 -0.86 3.75
CA HIS A 238 13.02 -2.18 4.13
C HIS A 238 13.94 -2.80 3.05
N LYS A 239 13.79 -2.44 1.77
CA LYS A 239 14.69 -2.88 0.69
C LYS A 239 15.92 -1.97 0.52
N GLY A 240 16.13 -0.99 1.40
CA GLY A 240 17.24 -0.03 1.34
C GLY A 240 17.11 1.01 0.22
N ARG A 241 15.94 1.11 -0.44
CA ARG A 241 15.67 2.07 -1.51
C ARG A 241 15.17 3.40 -0.92
N VAL A 242 16.01 4.03 -0.10
CA VAL A 242 15.67 5.22 0.71
C VAL A 242 15.19 6.39 -0.15
N ILE A 243 15.85 6.65 -1.28
CA ILE A 243 15.53 7.79 -2.15
C ILE A 243 14.13 7.64 -2.76
N GLU A 244 13.75 6.43 -3.16
CA GLU A 244 12.41 6.16 -3.70
C GLU A 244 11.34 6.19 -2.60
N ALA A 245 11.67 5.68 -1.41
CA ALA A 245 10.77 5.75 -0.27
C ALA A 245 10.48 7.21 0.13
N TYR A 246 11.50 8.07 0.11
CA TYR A 246 11.36 9.52 0.32
C TYR A 246 10.40 10.14 -0.70
N ALA A 247 10.55 9.83 -2.00
CA ALA A 247 9.69 10.37 -3.04
C ALA A 247 8.22 9.98 -2.85
N VAL A 248 7.96 8.71 -2.50
CA VAL A 248 6.62 8.21 -2.19
C VAL A 248 6.06 8.85 -0.91
N TRP A 249 6.87 9.00 0.14
CA TRP A 249 6.46 9.66 1.39
C TRP A 249 6.08 11.13 1.15
N LYS A 250 6.91 11.87 0.40
CA LYS A 250 6.65 13.26 0.01
C LYS A 250 5.33 13.41 -0.76
N MET A 251 4.99 12.41 -1.58
CA MET A 251 3.76 12.41 -2.36
C MET A 251 2.50 12.13 -1.51
N ILE A 252 2.59 11.28 -0.49
CA ILE A 252 1.46 10.87 0.34
C ILE A 252 1.28 11.80 1.53
N CYS A 253 2.31 11.92 2.37
CA CYS A 253 2.28 12.65 3.63
C CYS A 253 2.74 14.10 3.44
N GLY A 254 3.74 14.32 2.57
CA GLY A 254 4.45 15.59 2.50
C GLY A 254 5.37 15.82 3.70
N PHE A 255 6.02 16.99 3.73
CA PHE A 255 6.94 17.41 4.79
C PHE A 255 6.58 18.78 5.37
N ASN A 256 5.29 19.13 5.35
CA ASN A 256 4.83 20.42 5.87
C ASN A 256 4.81 20.45 7.40
N ASP A 257 4.58 19.29 8.02
CA ASP A 257 4.41 19.14 9.45
C ASP A 257 5.66 18.50 10.08
N PHE A 258 6.02 18.96 11.28
CA PHE A 258 7.16 18.41 12.04
C PHE A 258 7.02 16.90 12.26
N GLU A 259 5.81 16.43 12.59
CA GLU A 259 5.53 15.01 12.86
C GLU A 259 5.78 14.14 11.63
N ALA A 260 5.35 14.58 10.43
CA ALA A 260 5.60 13.84 9.19
C ALA A 260 7.09 13.76 8.81
N LYS A 261 7.87 14.79 9.16
CA LYS A 261 9.33 14.77 9.01
C LYS A 261 9.97 13.80 10.00
N ASP A 262 9.55 13.85 11.27
CA ASP A 262 10.08 13.02 12.35
C ASP A 262 9.81 11.54 12.08
N GLU A 263 8.58 11.16 11.72
CA GLU A 263 8.21 9.78 11.40
C GLU A 263 9.06 9.18 10.28
N PHE A 264 9.33 9.95 9.22
CA PHE A 264 10.16 9.48 8.11
C PHE A 264 11.61 9.23 8.55
N LEU A 265 12.19 10.16 9.33
CA LEU A 265 13.56 10.06 9.80
C LEU A 265 13.73 8.96 10.85
N VAL A 266 12.76 8.77 11.74
CA VAL A 266 12.72 7.64 12.67
C VAL A 266 12.69 6.31 11.89
N MET A 267 11.89 6.23 10.82
CA MET A 267 11.88 5.05 9.95
C MET A 267 13.23 4.81 9.27
N LEU A 268 13.91 5.87 8.82
CA LEU A 268 15.25 5.80 8.23
C LEU A 268 16.30 5.32 9.23
N GLN A 269 16.28 5.86 10.45
CA GLN A 269 17.19 5.47 11.53
C GLN A 269 16.98 4.01 11.92
N ALA A 270 15.73 3.56 12.06
CA ALA A 270 15.40 2.17 12.38
C ALA A 270 15.98 1.19 11.35
N VAL A 271 15.77 1.45 10.06
CA VAL A 271 16.30 0.60 8.98
C VAL A 271 17.83 0.63 8.93
N THR A 272 18.43 1.80 9.14
CA THR A 272 19.89 1.95 9.15
C THR A 272 20.51 1.17 10.32
N ALA A 273 19.86 1.17 11.48
CA ALA A 273 20.27 0.40 12.65
C ALA A 273 20.15 -1.12 12.45
N GLU A 274 19.13 -1.59 11.72
CA GLU A 274 18.98 -3.02 11.37
C GLU A 274 20.03 -3.49 10.35
N SER A 275 20.63 -2.58 9.59
CA SER A 275 21.62 -2.89 8.54
C SER A 275 23.07 -2.95 9.01
N GLN A 276 23.34 -2.67 10.30
CA GLN A 276 24.66 -2.72 10.95
C GLN A 276 24.88 -4.02 11.72
#